data_AF-A0A950KLC8-F1
#
_entry.id   AF-A0A950KLC8-F1
#
_cell.length_a   1.000
_cell.length_b   1.000
_cell.length_c   1.000
_cell.angle_alpha   90.00
_cell.angle_beta   90.00
_cell.angle_gamma   90.00
#
_symmetry.space_group_name_H-M   'P 1'
#
loop_
_entity.id
_entity.type
_entity.pdbx_description
1 polymer ?
#
loop_
_entity_poly.entity_id
_entity_poly.type
_entity_poly.pdbx_seq_one_letter_code
_entity_poly.pdbx_strand_id
1 'polypeptide(L)'
;MSTFLNPEALQAAARALAHHPKLSLRPPVHLAETPETRARLRGDADHLALTLRYHDPALHGQLRPEDASAAALFDALEEARVDVLGGRVMLGVRHNTAERLRQEDQAGTAHALGLWLRGEPGSDMQETFAACTPQAMEKLLAAAADQKAFGVLALRFLQALGWGSAPSSGPVAEPAEGNAPIPMAAEPPAEEESGGAGSDAKESETSLPSSLPGTDMQAP
;
A
#
# COMPACT_ATOMS: atom_id res chain seq x y z
N MET A 1 -8.54 15.89 26.46
CA MET A 1 -7.08 15.79 26.64
C MET A 1 -6.50 15.23 25.34
N SER A 2 -5.82 16.07 24.56
CA SER A 2 -5.29 15.69 23.24
C SER A 2 -3.95 14.98 23.43
N THR A 3 -3.95 13.65 23.40
CA THR A 3 -2.73 12.86 23.45
C THR A 3 -2.11 12.87 22.05
N PHE A 4 -1.12 13.74 21.86
CA PHE A 4 -0.29 13.73 20.66
C PHE A 4 0.36 12.36 20.50
N LEU A 5 0.34 11.82 19.28
CA LEU A 5 1.05 10.58 18.97
C LEU A 5 2.55 10.87 18.99
N ASN A 6 3.29 10.28 19.94
CA ASN A 6 4.75 10.41 19.98
C ASN A 6 5.36 9.62 18.80
N PRO A 7 6.01 10.27 17.82
CA PRO A 7 6.55 9.60 16.64
C PRO A 7 7.69 8.64 16.97
N GLU A 8 8.47 8.89 18.02
CA GLU A 8 9.53 7.98 18.46
C GLU A 8 8.95 6.70 19.07
N ALA A 9 7.89 6.83 19.87
CA ALA A 9 7.20 5.69 20.47
C ALA A 9 6.56 4.79 19.40
N LEU A 10 5.94 5.40 18.38
CA LEU A 10 5.41 4.67 17.22
C LEU A 10 6.53 3.93 16.47
N GLN A 11 7.65 4.61 16.22
CA GLN A 11 8.78 4.01 15.52
C GLN A 11 9.43 2.85 16.32
N ALA A 12 9.55 3.00 17.64
CA ALA A 12 10.04 1.95 18.53
C ALA A 12 9.11 0.72 18.54
N ALA A 13 7.79 0.94 18.63
CA ALA A 13 6.80 -0.13 18.56
C ALA A 13 6.86 -0.88 17.23
N ALA A 14 6.93 -0.15 16.11
CA ALA A 14 7.04 -0.75 14.78
C ALA A 14 8.32 -1.57 14.61
N ARG A 15 9.48 -1.10 15.12
CA ARG A 15 10.73 -1.87 15.12
C ARG A 15 10.62 -3.16 15.91
N ALA A 16 10.01 -3.10 17.09
CA ALA A 16 9.80 -4.25 17.95
C ALA A 16 8.88 -5.27 17.27
N LEU A 17 7.77 -4.82 16.69
CA LEU A 17 6.83 -5.67 15.97
C LEU A 17 7.49 -6.35 14.75
N ALA A 18 8.24 -5.58 13.96
CA ALA A 18 8.92 -6.04 12.75
C ALA A 18 10.17 -6.93 13.02
N HIS A 19 10.65 -6.99 14.26
CA HIS A 19 11.99 -7.49 14.59
C HIS A 19 13.12 -6.86 13.75
N HIS A 20 12.94 -5.60 13.34
CA HIS A 20 13.84 -4.92 12.43
C HIS A 20 14.40 -3.64 13.08
N PRO A 21 15.62 -3.67 13.68
CA PRO A 21 16.12 -2.58 14.53
C PRO A 21 16.39 -1.28 13.78
N LYS A 22 16.55 -1.33 12.45
CA LYS A 22 16.83 -0.17 11.58
C LYS A 22 15.60 0.35 10.83
N LEU A 23 14.40 -0.16 11.14
CA LEU A 23 13.17 0.35 10.51
C LEU A 23 13.01 1.84 10.82
N SER A 24 12.82 2.66 9.78
CA SER A 24 12.55 4.09 9.90
C SER A 24 11.21 4.40 9.27
N LEU A 25 10.16 4.42 10.09
CA LEU A 25 8.92 5.08 9.72
C LEU A 25 9.16 6.58 9.76
N ARG A 26 8.91 7.31 8.67
CA ARG A 26 8.91 8.78 8.67
C ARG A 26 7.46 9.24 8.75
N PRO A 27 6.85 9.24 9.95
CA PRO A 27 5.46 9.68 10.07
C PRO A 27 5.38 11.16 9.68
N PRO A 28 4.42 11.54 8.81
CA PRO A 28 4.23 12.95 8.47
C PRO A 28 3.84 13.73 9.73
N VAL A 29 4.67 14.72 10.07
CA VAL A 29 4.68 15.47 11.35
C VAL A 29 3.37 16.25 11.60
N HIS A 30 2.58 16.50 10.55
CA HIS A 30 1.38 17.32 10.59
C HIS A 30 0.06 16.57 10.39
N LEU A 31 0.07 15.23 10.22
CA LEU A 31 -1.15 14.47 9.95
C LEU A 31 -1.81 13.90 11.22
N ALA A 32 -1.17 13.96 12.39
CA ALA A 32 -1.70 13.34 13.63
C ALA A 32 -2.67 14.24 14.45
N GLU A 33 -3.30 15.24 13.83
CA GLU A 33 -4.09 16.25 14.55
C GLU A 33 -5.43 15.69 15.06
N THR A 34 -6.10 14.86 14.27
CA THR A 34 -7.38 14.24 14.65
C THR A 34 -7.21 12.85 15.27
N PRO A 35 -8.12 12.41 16.16
CA PRO A 35 -8.15 11.03 16.65
C PRO A 35 -8.18 9.99 15.53
N GLU A 36 -8.91 10.26 14.45
CA GLU A 36 -9.09 9.39 13.30
C GLU A 36 -7.76 9.20 12.57
N THR A 37 -7.06 10.29 12.22
CA THR A 37 -5.77 10.18 11.53
C THR A 37 -4.69 9.56 12.41
N ARG A 38 -4.74 9.76 13.74
CA ARG A 38 -3.87 9.01 14.68
C ARG A 38 -4.16 7.52 14.71
N ALA A 39 -5.42 7.12 14.63
CA ALA A 39 -5.79 5.70 14.56
C ALA A 39 -5.30 5.09 13.24
N ARG A 40 -5.51 5.78 12.11
CA ARG A 40 -5.00 5.37 10.80
C ARG A 40 -3.49 5.17 10.79
N LEU A 41 -2.73 6.17 11.26
CA LEU A 41 -1.26 6.13 11.26
C LEU A 41 -0.72 4.98 12.13
N ARG A 42 -1.39 4.65 13.25
CA ARG A 42 -1.03 3.48 14.07
C ARG A 42 -1.30 2.18 13.32
N GLY A 43 -2.46 2.06 12.67
CA GLY A 43 -2.79 0.88 11.89
C GLY A 43 -1.87 0.69 10.68
N ASP A 44 -1.48 1.77 10.00
CA ASP A 44 -0.51 1.74 8.89
C ASP A 44 0.87 1.28 9.38
N ALA A 45 1.33 1.83 10.50
CA ALA A 45 2.61 1.47 11.10
C ALA A 45 2.65 0.00 11.54
N ASP A 46 1.59 -0.46 12.19
CA ASP A 46 1.45 -1.84 12.63
C ASP A 46 1.40 -2.80 11.43
N HIS A 47 0.58 -2.49 10.42
CA HIS A 47 0.50 -3.30 9.19
C HIS A 47 1.86 -3.39 8.50
N LEU A 48 2.57 -2.27 8.32
CA LEU A 48 3.90 -2.26 7.71
C LEU A 48 4.90 -3.11 8.51
N ALA A 49 4.86 -3.04 9.84
CA ALA A 49 5.71 -3.86 10.69
C ALA A 49 5.39 -5.35 10.59
N LEU A 50 4.11 -5.73 10.46
CA LEU A 50 3.69 -7.11 10.19
C LEU A 50 4.18 -7.58 8.83
N THR A 51 4.02 -6.77 7.79
CA THR A 51 4.51 -7.07 6.43
C THR A 51 6.02 -7.32 6.46
N LEU A 52 6.81 -6.44 7.07
CA LEU A 52 8.26 -6.64 7.19
C LEU A 52 8.67 -7.94 7.90
N ARG A 53 7.83 -8.42 8.82
CA ARG A 53 8.11 -9.63 9.59
C ARG A 53 7.65 -10.91 8.92
N TYR A 54 6.49 -10.87 8.27
CA TYR A 54 5.77 -12.07 7.86
C TYR A 54 5.62 -12.22 6.35
N HIS A 55 5.96 -11.20 5.57
CA HIS A 55 5.86 -11.21 4.12
C HIS A 55 7.23 -11.33 3.45
N ASP A 56 7.35 -12.32 2.59
CA ASP A 56 8.41 -12.52 1.61
C ASP A 56 7.92 -11.98 0.24
N PRO A 57 8.46 -10.84 -0.23
CA PRO A 57 8.03 -10.24 -1.49
C PRO A 57 8.42 -11.06 -2.72
N ALA A 58 9.48 -11.88 -2.64
CA ALA A 58 9.90 -12.71 -3.77
C ALA A 58 8.93 -13.88 -3.98
N LEU A 59 8.51 -14.54 -2.90
CA LEU A 59 7.49 -15.59 -2.96
C LEU A 59 6.14 -15.04 -3.43
N HIS A 60 5.75 -13.86 -2.93
CA HIS A 60 4.52 -13.20 -3.38
C HIS A 60 4.55 -12.91 -4.88
N GLY A 61 5.63 -12.30 -5.37
CA GLY A 61 5.79 -11.99 -6.79
C GLY A 61 5.78 -13.23 -7.69
N GLN A 62 6.32 -14.36 -7.23
CA GLN A 62 6.29 -15.62 -7.97
C GLN A 62 4.89 -16.25 -8.09
N LEU A 63 4.04 -16.05 -7.09
CA LEU A 63 2.69 -16.65 -7.04
C LEU A 63 1.60 -15.72 -7.55
N ARG A 64 1.88 -14.41 -7.63
CA ARG A 64 0.89 -13.41 -8.00
C ARG A 64 0.32 -13.68 -9.41
N PRO A 65 -1.02 -13.76 -9.57
CA PRO A 65 -1.65 -13.90 -10.88
C PRO A 65 -1.30 -12.76 -11.86
N GLU A 66 -1.30 -13.07 -13.16
CA GLU A 66 -1.16 -12.07 -14.22
C GLU A 66 -2.45 -11.27 -14.45
N ASP A 67 -3.62 -11.91 -14.29
CA ASP A 67 -4.91 -11.24 -14.39
C ASP A 67 -5.06 -10.18 -13.29
N ALA A 68 -5.34 -8.94 -13.68
CA ALA A 68 -5.37 -7.80 -12.77
C ALA A 68 -6.41 -7.96 -11.64
N SER A 69 -7.56 -8.56 -11.94
CA SER A 69 -8.63 -8.77 -10.95
C SER A 69 -8.22 -9.83 -9.94
N ALA A 70 -7.75 -10.99 -10.42
CA ALA A 70 -7.26 -12.07 -9.57
C ALA A 70 -6.04 -11.63 -8.75
N ALA A 71 -5.18 -10.79 -9.31
CA ALA A 71 -4.03 -10.26 -8.63
C ALA A 71 -4.43 -9.32 -7.48
N ALA A 72 -5.41 -8.44 -7.67
CA ALA A 72 -5.94 -7.59 -6.60
C ALA A 72 -6.57 -8.42 -5.46
N LEU A 73 -7.28 -9.50 -5.79
CA LEU A 73 -7.83 -10.43 -4.79
C LEU A 73 -6.72 -11.17 -4.03
N PHE A 74 -5.67 -11.59 -4.74
CA PHE A 74 -4.51 -12.26 -4.16
C PHE A 74 -3.72 -11.33 -3.22
N ASP A 75 -3.50 -10.08 -3.64
CA ASP A 75 -2.86 -9.04 -2.83
C ASP A 75 -3.66 -8.78 -1.54
N ALA A 76 -5.00 -8.71 -1.62
CA ALA A 76 -5.85 -8.54 -0.45
C ALA A 76 -5.86 -9.75 0.50
N LEU A 77 -5.78 -10.98 -0.04
CA LEU A 77 -5.63 -12.18 0.78
C LEU A 77 -4.29 -12.18 1.53
N GLU A 78 -3.22 -11.76 0.89
CA GLU A 78 -1.89 -11.66 1.51
C GLU A 78 -1.86 -10.58 2.60
N GLU A 79 -2.46 -9.42 2.34
CA GLU A 79 -2.62 -8.36 3.35
C GLU A 79 -3.38 -8.87 4.58
N ALA A 80 -4.49 -9.58 4.36
CA ALA A 80 -5.26 -10.18 5.43
C ALA A 80 -4.49 -11.30 6.16
N ARG A 81 -3.64 -12.07 5.47
CA ARG A 81 -2.79 -13.09 6.09
C ARG A 81 -1.85 -12.50 7.12
N VAL A 82 -1.12 -11.44 6.77
CA VAL A 82 -0.16 -10.81 7.68
C VAL A 82 -0.87 -10.19 8.89
N ASP A 83 -2.02 -9.57 8.67
CA ASP A 83 -2.83 -8.95 9.74
C ASP A 83 -3.40 -10.01 10.71
N VAL A 84 -3.93 -11.13 10.19
CA VAL A 84 -4.42 -12.22 11.04
C VAL A 84 -3.29 -12.90 11.80
N LEU A 85 -2.15 -13.13 11.16
CA LEU A 85 -1.00 -13.76 11.81
C LEU A 85 -0.46 -12.89 12.95
N GLY A 86 -0.33 -11.58 12.71
CA GLY A 86 0.04 -10.60 13.75
C GLY A 86 -0.99 -10.49 14.87
N GLY A 87 -2.27 -10.45 14.51
CA GLY A 87 -3.39 -10.28 15.43
C GLY A 87 -3.61 -11.45 16.39
N ARG A 88 -3.11 -12.66 16.07
CA ARG A 88 -3.14 -13.82 16.99
C ARG A 88 -2.32 -13.60 18.26
N VAL A 89 -1.24 -12.82 18.16
CA VAL A 89 -0.28 -12.62 19.25
C VAL A 89 -0.50 -11.29 19.96
N MET A 90 -1.00 -10.27 19.24
CA MET A 90 -1.07 -8.90 19.73
C MET A 90 -2.45 -8.29 19.44
N LEU A 91 -3.35 -8.38 20.42
CA LEU A 91 -4.73 -7.87 20.29
C LEU A 91 -4.80 -6.37 19.97
N GLY A 92 -3.87 -5.56 20.51
CA GLY A 92 -3.79 -4.14 20.19
C GLY A 92 -3.42 -3.86 18.72
N VAL A 93 -2.53 -4.68 18.15
CA VAL A 93 -2.17 -4.62 16.73
C VAL A 93 -3.37 -5.00 15.87
N ARG A 94 -4.09 -6.08 16.24
CA ARG A 94 -5.34 -6.48 15.57
C ARG A 94 -6.35 -5.34 15.54
N HIS A 95 -6.52 -4.64 16.67
CA HIS A 95 -7.43 -3.51 16.75
C HIS A 95 -6.99 -2.38 15.80
N ASN A 96 -5.71 -1.99 15.84
CA ASN A 96 -5.21 -0.90 15.00
C ASN A 96 -5.30 -1.22 13.49
N THR A 97 -4.99 -2.45 13.06
CA THR A 97 -5.10 -2.84 11.64
C THR A 97 -6.55 -2.98 11.18
N ALA A 98 -7.47 -3.39 12.06
CA ALA A 98 -8.90 -3.41 11.77
C ALA A 98 -9.49 -1.99 11.66
N GLU A 99 -9.07 -1.06 12.53
CA GLU A 99 -9.45 0.36 12.43
C GLU A 99 -8.94 0.98 11.14
N ARG A 100 -7.68 0.73 10.74
CA ARG A 100 -7.13 1.18 9.45
C ARG A 100 -8.01 0.73 8.30
N LEU A 101 -8.31 -0.56 8.22
CA LEU A 101 -9.08 -1.13 7.11
C LEU A 101 -10.49 -0.55 7.05
N ARG A 102 -11.15 -0.34 8.20
CA ARG A 102 -12.48 0.30 8.24
C ARG A 102 -12.49 1.77 7.78
N GLN A 103 -11.36 2.44 7.87
CA GLN A 103 -11.19 3.82 7.40
C GLN A 103 -10.78 3.91 5.93
N GLU A 104 -10.42 2.79 5.31
CA GLU A 104 -10.20 2.75 3.87
C GLU A 104 -11.55 2.75 3.17
N ASP A 105 -11.85 3.86 2.48
CA ASP A 105 -13.02 3.99 1.59
C ASP A 105 -12.76 3.21 0.29
N GLN A 106 -12.63 1.88 0.42
CA GLN A 106 -12.43 0.97 -0.70
C GLN A 106 -13.63 0.03 -0.80
N ALA A 107 -14.57 0.38 -1.66
CA ALA A 107 -15.59 -0.55 -2.12
C ALA A 107 -14.99 -1.51 -3.16
N GLY A 108 -15.16 -2.83 -2.98
CA GLY A 108 -14.76 -3.81 -3.99
C GLY A 108 -14.49 -5.20 -3.44
N THR A 109 -14.49 -6.20 -4.32
CA THR A 109 -14.38 -7.63 -3.99
C THR A 109 -13.08 -8.00 -3.26
N ALA A 110 -11.98 -7.29 -3.52
CA ALA A 110 -10.69 -7.53 -2.86
C ALA A 110 -10.70 -7.09 -1.39
N HIS A 111 -11.12 -5.85 -1.12
CA HIS A 111 -11.30 -5.35 0.24
C HIS A 111 -12.28 -6.24 1.03
N ALA A 112 -13.38 -6.59 0.38
CA ALA A 112 -14.39 -7.52 0.86
C ALA A 112 -13.80 -8.89 1.28
N LEU A 113 -13.01 -9.51 0.41
CA LEU A 113 -12.35 -10.77 0.70
C LEU A 113 -11.36 -10.67 1.88
N GLY A 114 -10.63 -9.56 1.97
CA GLY A 114 -9.72 -9.28 3.07
C GLY A 114 -10.44 -9.18 4.41
N LEU A 115 -11.60 -8.51 4.45
CA LEU A 115 -12.48 -8.43 5.63
C LEU A 115 -13.03 -9.81 6.03
N TRP A 116 -13.47 -10.61 5.05
CA TRP A 116 -13.99 -11.96 5.29
C TRP A 116 -12.94 -12.87 5.94
N LEU A 117 -11.70 -12.89 5.44
CA LEU A 117 -10.63 -13.73 6.00
C LEU A 117 -10.28 -13.35 7.46
N ARG A 118 -10.55 -12.10 7.85
CA ARG A 118 -10.35 -11.60 9.22
C ARG A 118 -11.51 -11.92 10.16
N GLY A 119 -12.61 -12.49 9.65
CA GLY A 119 -13.81 -12.80 10.41
C GLY A 119 -14.75 -11.61 10.62
N GLU A 120 -14.59 -10.54 9.83
CA GLU A 120 -15.42 -9.33 9.88
C GLU A 120 -16.18 -9.17 8.55
N PRO A 121 -17.10 -10.09 8.19
CA PRO A 121 -17.79 -10.01 6.91
C PRO A 121 -18.60 -8.71 6.83
N GLY A 122 -18.31 -7.87 5.82
CA GLY A 122 -19.08 -6.64 5.60
C GLY A 122 -20.54 -6.95 5.24
N SER A 123 -21.41 -5.93 5.34
CA SER A 123 -22.86 -6.07 5.18
C SER A 123 -23.30 -6.57 3.80
N ASP A 124 -22.53 -6.32 2.74
CA ASP A 124 -22.88 -6.65 1.35
C ASP A 124 -22.31 -7.99 0.83
N MET A 125 -21.83 -8.85 1.72
CA MET A 125 -20.94 -9.96 1.33
C MET A 125 -21.44 -11.39 1.60
N GLN A 126 -22.72 -11.58 1.90
CA GLN A 126 -23.24 -12.94 2.04
C GLN A 126 -23.39 -13.67 0.70
N GLU A 127 -23.69 -12.97 -0.40
CA GLU A 127 -24.03 -13.61 -1.68
C GLU A 127 -22.79 -13.95 -2.53
N THR A 128 -21.83 -13.01 -2.67
CA THR A 128 -20.60 -13.21 -3.47
C THR A 128 -19.70 -14.32 -2.94
N PHE A 129 -19.66 -14.47 -1.61
CA PHE A 129 -18.88 -15.50 -0.94
C PHE A 129 -19.76 -16.56 -0.27
N ALA A 130 -21.05 -16.67 -0.62
CA ALA A 130 -21.91 -17.77 -0.18
C ALA A 130 -21.29 -19.14 -0.52
N ALA A 131 -20.59 -19.20 -1.66
CA ALA A 131 -19.86 -20.38 -2.10
C ALA A 131 -18.56 -20.64 -1.31
N CYS A 132 -18.05 -19.64 -0.58
CA CYS A 132 -16.89 -19.81 0.29
C CYS A 132 -17.29 -20.59 1.53
N THR A 133 -16.93 -21.87 1.55
CA THR A 133 -17.17 -22.72 2.72
C THR A 133 -16.32 -22.24 3.91
N PRO A 134 -16.84 -22.31 5.15
CA PRO A 134 -16.03 -22.10 6.37
C PRO A 134 -14.75 -22.96 6.38
N GLN A 135 -14.80 -24.12 5.73
CA GLN A 135 -13.67 -25.03 5.58
C GLN A 135 -12.55 -24.47 4.69
N ALA A 136 -12.88 -23.71 3.63
CA ALA A 136 -11.87 -23.05 2.80
C ALA A 136 -11.14 -21.96 3.59
N MET A 137 -11.89 -21.19 4.38
CA MET A 137 -11.33 -20.21 5.31
C MET A 137 -10.40 -20.86 6.32
N GLU A 138 -10.87 -21.93 6.97
CA GLU A 138 -10.11 -22.68 7.97
C GLU A 138 -8.78 -23.18 7.40
N LYS A 139 -8.77 -23.71 6.18
CA LYS A 139 -7.55 -24.16 5.49
C LYS A 139 -6.58 -23.02 5.21
N LEU A 140 -7.07 -21.88 4.72
CA LEU A 140 -6.23 -20.69 4.52
C LEU A 140 -5.63 -20.21 5.85
N LEU A 141 -6.45 -20.10 6.89
CA LEU A 141 -6.02 -19.67 8.21
C LEU A 141 -5.05 -20.65 8.88
N ALA A 142 -5.21 -21.96 8.67
CA ALA A 142 -4.27 -22.98 9.15
C ALA A 142 -2.90 -22.83 8.48
N ALA A 143 -2.86 -22.40 7.22
CA ALA A 143 -1.63 -22.16 6.48
C ALA A 143 -1.00 -20.77 6.70
N ALA A 144 -1.64 -19.87 7.46
CA ALA A 144 -1.23 -18.46 7.54
C ALA A 144 0.24 -18.21 7.94
N ALA A 145 0.85 -19.12 8.72
CA ALA A 145 2.24 -19.04 9.16
C ALA A 145 3.26 -19.46 8.07
N ASP A 146 2.83 -20.15 7.01
CA ASP A 146 3.63 -20.53 5.85
C ASP A 146 3.08 -19.81 4.61
N GLN A 147 3.75 -18.72 4.22
CA GLN A 147 3.30 -17.88 3.11
C GLN A 147 3.21 -18.65 1.79
N LYS A 148 4.10 -19.61 1.54
CA LYS A 148 4.08 -20.40 0.30
C LYS A 148 2.86 -21.31 0.28
N ALA A 149 2.61 -22.03 1.38
CA ALA A 149 1.43 -22.89 1.51
C ALA A 149 0.13 -22.08 1.42
N PHE A 150 0.09 -20.91 2.07
CA PHE A 150 -1.03 -19.99 1.99
C PHE A 150 -1.25 -19.51 0.55
N GLY A 151 -0.22 -19.05 -0.15
CA GLY A 151 -0.33 -18.54 -1.51
C GLY A 151 -0.85 -19.59 -2.50
N VAL A 152 -0.39 -20.85 -2.39
CA VAL A 152 -0.93 -21.95 -3.20
C VAL A 152 -2.41 -22.20 -2.91
N LEU A 153 -2.82 -22.17 -1.64
CA LEU A 153 -4.24 -22.33 -1.27
C LEU A 153 -5.09 -21.13 -1.72
N ALA A 154 -4.54 -19.91 -1.64
CA ALA A 154 -5.19 -18.69 -2.09
C ALA A 154 -5.47 -18.74 -3.60
N LEU A 155 -4.50 -19.15 -4.41
CA LEU A 155 -4.72 -19.34 -5.86
C LEU A 155 -5.82 -20.35 -6.17
N ARG A 156 -5.82 -21.51 -5.48
CA ARG A 156 -6.86 -22.53 -5.64
C ARG A 156 -8.23 -22.02 -5.21
N PHE A 157 -8.26 -21.20 -4.16
CA PHE A 157 -9.48 -20.57 -3.68
C PHE A 157 -10.03 -19.56 -4.71
N LEU A 158 -9.19 -18.70 -5.27
CA LEU A 158 -9.59 -17.74 -6.31
C LEU A 158 -10.10 -18.45 -7.56
N GLN A 159 -9.41 -19.51 -8.00
CA GLN A 159 -9.87 -20.35 -9.12
C GLN A 159 -11.23 -20.99 -8.85
N ALA A 160 -11.47 -21.48 -7.63
CA ALA A 160 -12.76 -22.07 -7.25
C ALA A 160 -13.90 -21.04 -7.26
N LEU A 161 -13.58 -19.76 -7.08
CA LEU A 161 -14.52 -18.64 -7.20
C LEU A 161 -14.66 -18.10 -8.63
N GLY A 162 -13.98 -18.70 -9.61
CA GLY A 162 -13.99 -18.27 -11.00
C GLY A 162 -13.03 -17.12 -11.31
N TRP A 163 -12.13 -16.76 -10.39
CA TRP A 163 -11.12 -15.73 -10.58
C TRP A 163 -9.78 -16.37 -10.97
N GLY A 164 -9.41 -16.21 -12.24
CA GLY A 164 -8.18 -16.75 -12.85
C GLY A 164 -8.47 -17.78 -13.94
N SER A 165 -7.90 -17.58 -15.12
CA SER A 165 -7.83 -18.61 -16.17
C SER A 165 -6.93 -19.76 -15.73
N ALA A 166 -7.27 -20.98 -16.13
CA ALA A 166 -6.38 -22.14 -16.01
C ALA A 166 -4.99 -21.81 -16.61
N PRO A 167 -3.88 -22.38 -16.09
CA PRO A 167 -2.60 -22.26 -16.77
C PRO A 167 -2.79 -22.76 -18.20
N SER A 168 -2.33 -21.99 -19.18
CA SER A 168 -2.51 -22.30 -20.60
C SER A 168 -1.87 -23.65 -20.92
N SER A 169 -2.67 -24.71 -21.02
CA SER A 169 -2.32 -25.90 -21.80
C SER A 169 -2.61 -25.59 -23.27
N GLY A 170 -1.81 -24.70 -23.86
CA GLY A 170 -1.78 -24.53 -25.31
C GLY A 170 -0.96 -25.66 -25.95
N PRO A 171 -1.34 -26.15 -27.14
CA PRO A 171 -0.52 -27.14 -27.85
C PRO A 171 0.87 -26.55 -28.16
N VAL A 172 1.90 -27.39 -28.08
CA VAL A 172 3.27 -27.06 -28.44
C VAL A 172 3.29 -26.44 -29.84
N ALA A 173 3.64 -25.16 -29.95
CA ALA A 173 3.81 -24.50 -31.23
C ALA A 173 5.06 -25.06 -31.93
N GLU A 174 4.87 -25.59 -33.14
CA GLU A 174 5.95 -25.89 -34.08
C GLU A 174 6.69 -24.61 -34.51
N PRO A 175 7.96 -24.68 -34.94
CA PRO A 175 8.77 -23.49 -35.17
C PRO A 175 8.45 -22.81 -36.52
N ALA A 176 8.26 -21.49 -36.41
CA ALA A 176 8.55 -20.37 -37.31
C ALA A 176 8.63 -20.57 -38.83
N GLU A 177 7.83 -19.79 -39.57
CA GLU A 177 8.26 -19.09 -40.78
C GLU A 177 7.54 -17.74 -40.90
N GLY A 178 8.27 -16.69 -41.33
CA GLY A 178 7.66 -15.48 -41.90
C GLY A 178 8.08 -14.15 -41.27
N ASN A 179 9.22 -13.64 -41.72
CA ASN A 179 9.76 -12.31 -41.43
C ASN A 179 8.92 -11.18 -42.08
N ALA A 180 8.60 -10.12 -41.33
CA ALA A 180 8.31 -8.80 -41.90
C ALA A 180 8.80 -7.68 -40.95
N PRO A 181 9.43 -6.60 -41.44
CA PRO A 181 10.12 -5.62 -40.59
C PRO A 181 9.15 -4.62 -39.95
N ILE A 182 9.48 -4.19 -38.73
CA ILE A 182 8.82 -3.12 -37.99
C ILE A 182 9.22 -1.77 -38.63
N PRO A 183 8.28 -0.87 -39.01
CA PRO A 183 8.64 0.48 -39.43
C PRO A 183 8.99 1.34 -38.19
N MET A 184 10.19 1.94 -38.21
CA MET A 184 10.61 2.99 -37.28
C MET A 184 9.74 4.24 -37.46
N ALA A 185 9.09 4.67 -36.38
CA ALA A 185 8.44 5.98 -36.33
C ALA A 185 9.50 7.10 -36.27
N ALA A 186 9.26 8.13 -37.08
CA ALA A 186 10.16 9.23 -37.39
C ALA A 186 10.36 10.23 -36.24
N GLU A 187 11.54 10.86 -36.25
CA GLU A 187 11.93 12.02 -35.41
C GLU A 187 11.05 13.25 -35.68
N PRO A 188 10.83 14.13 -34.68
CA PRO A 188 10.14 15.40 -34.87
C PRO A 188 11.04 16.45 -35.54
N PRO A 189 10.48 17.37 -36.36
CA PRO A 189 11.27 18.38 -37.05
C PRO A 189 11.63 19.58 -36.16
N ALA A 190 12.77 20.17 -36.47
CA ALA A 190 13.26 21.45 -35.98
C ALA A 190 12.77 22.62 -36.87
N GLU A 191 13.18 23.84 -36.47
CA GLU A 191 13.10 25.15 -37.17
C GLU A 191 11.95 26.08 -36.71
N GLU A 192 12.11 27.39 -36.52
CA GLU A 192 13.27 28.31 -36.58
C GLU A 192 12.89 29.65 -35.91
N GLU A 193 13.93 30.43 -35.55
CA GLU A 193 13.83 31.78 -35.01
C GLU A 193 13.32 32.83 -36.03
N SER A 194 12.68 33.88 -35.52
CA SER A 194 12.56 35.18 -36.20
C SER A 194 12.66 36.27 -35.14
N GLY A 195 13.81 36.95 -35.10
CA GLY A 195 14.09 38.05 -34.19
C GLY A 195 13.68 39.45 -34.70
N GLY A 196 14.00 40.44 -33.87
CA GLY A 196 14.03 41.88 -34.20
C GLY A 196 13.33 42.76 -33.16
N ALA A 197 14.02 43.19 -32.09
CA ALA A 197 14.66 44.52 -31.93
C ALA A 197 13.69 45.57 -31.33
N GLY A 198 14.00 46.43 -30.36
CA GLY A 198 15.23 46.78 -29.62
C GLY A 198 14.98 48.09 -28.83
N SER A 199 15.97 48.53 -28.06
CA SER A 199 16.14 49.76 -27.24
C SER A 199 15.64 49.68 -25.79
N ASP A 200 16.54 49.53 -24.81
CA ASP A 200 17.46 50.52 -24.17
C ASP A 200 16.75 51.45 -23.17
N ALA A 201 17.04 51.29 -21.88
CA ALA A 201 17.81 52.27 -21.08
C ALA A 201 17.61 52.10 -19.55
N LYS A 202 18.76 52.03 -18.87
CA LYS A 202 19.12 52.65 -17.57
C LYS A 202 18.44 52.24 -16.25
N GLU A 203 19.28 51.59 -15.44
CA GLU A 203 19.73 52.01 -14.10
C GLU A 203 18.82 52.91 -13.24
N SER A 204 18.47 52.43 -12.04
CA SER A 204 18.63 53.24 -10.83
C SER A 204 18.67 52.34 -9.59
N GLU A 205 19.78 52.46 -8.87
CA GLU A 205 19.92 52.09 -7.46
C GLU A 205 18.95 52.93 -6.61
N THR A 206 18.39 52.37 -5.54
CA THR A 206 18.25 53.11 -4.26
C THR A 206 17.97 52.16 -3.10
N SER A 207 18.97 52.05 -2.23
CA SER A 207 18.91 52.25 -0.77
C SER A 207 17.98 51.42 0.12
N LEU A 208 18.65 50.68 1.01
CA LEU A 208 18.19 50.21 2.32
C LEU A 208 17.48 51.32 3.14
N PRO A 209 16.64 50.91 4.11
CA PRO A 209 16.86 51.44 5.44
C PRO A 209 17.07 50.34 6.49
N SER A 210 18.21 50.48 7.17
CA SER A 210 18.46 50.06 8.55
C SER A 210 17.51 50.78 9.51
N SER A 211 16.87 50.04 10.43
CA SER A 211 16.67 50.46 11.84
C SER A 211 15.94 49.38 12.63
N LEU A 212 16.66 48.77 13.58
CA LEU A 212 16.08 48.14 14.76
C LEU A 212 15.78 49.24 15.78
N PRO A 213 14.59 49.31 16.41
CA PRO A 213 14.43 50.07 17.64
C PRO A 213 14.92 49.25 18.82
N GLY A 214 15.87 49.83 19.56
CA GLY A 214 16.34 49.33 20.84
C GLY A 214 15.29 49.46 21.94
N THR A 215 15.48 48.58 22.93
CA THR A 215 15.11 48.60 24.34
C THR A 215 14.52 49.91 24.89
N ASP A 216 13.37 49.79 25.56
CA ASP A 216 13.15 50.56 26.78
C ASP A 216 12.52 49.67 27.86
N MET A 217 13.28 49.50 28.93
CA MET A 217 12.77 49.09 30.24
C MET A 217 12.08 50.29 30.87
N GLN A 218 10.82 50.17 31.27
CA GLN A 218 10.35 50.86 32.47
C GLN A 218 9.07 50.20 33.01
N ALA A 219 9.17 49.62 34.20
CA ALA A 219 8.07 49.40 35.14
C ALA A 219 7.64 50.77 35.74
N PRO A 220 6.47 50.91 36.39
CA PRO A 220 6.15 50.21 37.64
C PRO A 220 4.97 49.25 37.58
#